data_AF-B3ED86-F1
#
_entry.id   AF-B3ED86-F1
#
_cell.length_a   1.000
_cell.length_b   1.000
_cell.length_c   1.000
_cell.angle_alpha   90.00
_cell.angle_beta   90.00
_cell.angle_gamma   90.00
#
_symmetry.space_group_name_H-M   'P 1'
#
loop_
_entity.id
_entity.type
_entity.pdbx_description
1 polymer ?
#
loop_
_entity_poly.entity_id
_entity_poly.type
_entity_poly.pdbx_seq_one_letter_code
_entity_poly.pdbx_strand_id
1 'polypeptide(L)' 'MQTIFADGVANMSLIDGVVRIDLVNVTSIEKDKDPDIQLAGRLAFSLPALIRTHDQLTKMIDKMVADGILTRNAPPSN' A
#
# COMPACT_ATOMS: atom_id res chain seq x y z
N MET A 1 -15.30 11.87 -10.19
CA MET A 1 -13.99 11.35 -9.75
C MET A 1 -14.18 9.87 -9.50
N GLN A 2 -13.50 9.00 -10.24
CA GLN A 2 -13.62 7.55 -10.08
C GLN A 2 -12.64 7.08 -9.00
N THR A 3 -13.15 6.44 -7.95
CA THR A 3 -12.30 5.80 -6.94
C THR A 3 -11.75 4.51 -7.51
N ILE A 4 -10.43 4.30 -7.39
CA ILE A 4 -9.78 3.03 -7.69
C ILE A 4 -9.74 2.22 -6.40
N PHE A 5 -10.29 1.01 -6.43
CA PHE A 5 -10.03 0.00 -5.41
C PHE A 5 -8.75 -0.75 -5.80
N ALA A 6 -7.87 -0.98 -4.83
CA ALA A 6 -6.62 -1.71 -4.99
C ALA A 6 -6.44 -2.64 -3.78
N ASP A 7 -6.14 -3.91 -4.05
CA ASP A 7 -5.84 -4.91 -3.01
C ASP A 7 -4.49 -4.65 -2.35
N GLY A 8 -3.55 -4.03 -3.07
CA GLY A 8 -2.26 -3.68 -2.49
C GLY A 8 -1.30 -2.95 -3.43
N VAL A 9 -0.03 -2.95 -3.01
CA VAL A 9 1.11 -2.39 -3.75
C VAL A 9 2.02 -3.54 -4.17
N ALA A 10 2.24 -3.71 -5.48
CA ALA A 10 3.16 -4.72 -5.99
C ALA A 10 4.60 -4.22 -6.09
N ASN A 11 4.79 -2.92 -6.31
CA ASN A 11 6.10 -2.33 -6.53
C ASN A 11 6.15 -0.89 -6.02
N MET A 12 7.29 -0.51 -5.47
CA MET A 12 7.62 0.86 -5.07
C MET A 12 9.06 1.17 -5.50
N SER A 13 9.23 2.20 -6.33
CA SER A 13 10.54 2.58 -6.87
C SER A 13 10.77 4.08 -6.80
N LEU A 14 12.02 4.50 -6.57
CA LEU A 14 12.46 5.88 -6.64
C LEU A 14 13.22 6.09 -7.96
N ILE A 15 12.70 6.97 -8.81
CA ILE A 15 13.31 7.31 -10.11
C ILE A 15 13.28 8.82 -10.24
N ASP A 16 14.45 9.45 -10.43
CA ASP A 16 14.59 10.89 -10.66
C ASP A 16 13.86 11.77 -9.61
N GLY A 17 13.92 11.39 -8.33
CA GLY A 17 13.28 12.14 -7.24
C GLY A 17 11.75 11.96 -7.15
N VAL A 18 11.17 11.07 -7.96
CA VAL A 18 9.75 10.70 -7.93
C VAL A 18 9.62 9.25 -7.48
N VAL A 19 8.77 9.02 -6.48
CA VAL A 19 8.42 7.68 -6.00
C VAL A 19 7.19 7.22 -6.75
N ARG A 20 7.34 6.10 -7.47
CA ARG A 20 6.26 5.45 -8.21
C ARG A 20 5.77 4.23 -7.44
N ILE A 21 4.46 4.11 -7.34
CA ILE A 21 3.78 3.01 -6.65
C ILE A 21 2.80 2.37 -7.64
N ASP A 22 2.98 1.08 -7.89
CA ASP A 22 2.06 0.29 -8.70
C ASP A 22 0.99 -0.32 -7.77
N LEU A 23 -0.25 0.14 -7.92
CA LEU A 23 -1.42 -0.40 -7.23
C LEU A 23 -1.93 -1.59 -8.02
N VAL A 24 -2.29 -2.67 -7.33
CA VAL A 24 -2.70 -3.92 -7.96
C VAL A 24 -3.97 -4.50 -7.35
N ASN A 25 -4.66 -5.29 -8.16
CA ASN A 25 -5.74 -6.17 -7.74
C ASN A 25 -5.28 -7.63 -7.83
N VAL A 26 -5.74 -8.45 -6.88
CA VAL A 26 -5.53 -9.90 -6.88
C VAL A 26 -6.81 -10.55 -7.41
N THR A 27 -6.76 -11.06 -8.63
CA THR A 27 -7.95 -11.52 -9.37
C THR A 27 -8.22 -13.01 -9.19
N SER A 28 -7.21 -13.80 -8.84
CA SER A 28 -7.36 -15.23 -8.53
C SER A 28 -6.37 -15.66 -7.47
N ILE A 29 -6.85 -16.41 -6.48
CA ILE A 29 -6.05 -17.10 -5.47
C ILE A 29 -6.40 -18.58 -5.59
N GLU A 30 -5.76 -19.27 -6.52
CA GLU A 30 -5.86 -20.72 -6.65
C GLU A 30 -4.86 -21.38 -5.70
N LYS A 31 -5.29 -22.48 -5.06
CA LYS A 31 -4.40 -23.28 -4.22
C LYS A 31 -3.24 -23.82 -5.08
N ASP A 32 -2.01 -23.67 -4.59
CA ASP A 32 -0.77 -24.14 -5.22
C ASP A 32 -0.36 -23.39 -6.50
N LYS A 33 -0.90 -22.18 -6.75
CA LYS A 33 -0.42 -21.27 -7.79
C LYS A 33 -0.13 -19.88 -7.22
N ASP A 34 0.81 -19.18 -7.86
CA ASP A 34 1.02 -17.77 -7.57
C ASP A 34 -0.25 -16.97 -7.91
N PRO A 35 -0.65 -16.00 -7.07
CA PRO A 35 -1.83 -15.19 -7.33
C PRO A 35 -1.71 -14.43 -8.66
N ASP A 36 -2.81 -14.31 -9.39
CA ASP A 36 -2.87 -13.43 -10.56
C ASP A 36 -2.95 -11.96 -10.08
N ILE A 37 -1.93 -11.18 -10.43
CA ILE A 37 -1.78 -9.78 -9.99
C ILE A 37 -1.94 -8.88 -11.22
N GLN A 38 -2.96 -8.03 -11.20
CA GLN A 38 -3.26 -7.09 -12.28
C GLN A 38 -3.07 -5.65 -11.84
N LEU A 39 -2.50 -4.80 -12.70
CA LEU A 39 -2.32 -3.39 -12.41
C LEU A 39 -3.68 -2.68 -12.32
N ALA A 40 -4.00 -2.17 -11.13
CA ALA A 40 -5.20 -1.38 -10.86
C ALA A 40 -4.96 0.13 -11.09
N GLY A 41 -3.72 0.60 -10.91
CA GLY A 41 -3.37 2.00 -11.11
C GLY A 41 -1.94 2.33 -10.74
N ARG A 42 -1.53 3.58 -10.96
CA ARG A 42 -0.19 4.08 -10.60
C ARG A 42 -0.29 5.39 -9.86
N LEU A 43 0.47 5.50 -8.78
CA LEU A 43 0.68 6.75 -8.07
C LEU A 43 2.11 7.23 -8.31
N ALA A 44 2.29 8.55 -8.38
CA ALA A 44 3.58 9.19 -8.44
C ALA A 44 3.63 10.31 -7.39
N PHE A 45 4.60 10.23 -6.50
CA PHE A 45 4.82 11.22 -5.45
C PHE A 45 6.19 11.87 -5.60
N SER A 46 6.26 13.19 -5.41
CA SER A 46 7.54 13.80 -5.05
C SER A 46 7.97 13.34 -3.64
N LEU A 47 9.26 13.41 -3.31
CA LEU A 47 9.75 13.02 -1.98
C LEU A 47 8.98 13.69 -0.82
N PRO A 48 8.70 15.02 -0.84
CA PRO A 48 7.94 15.64 0.24
C PRO A 48 6.48 15.17 0.28
N ALA A 49 5.87 14.86 -0.87
CA ALA A 49 4.52 14.32 -0.92
C ALA A 49 4.47 12.92 -0.29
N LEU A 50 5.46 12.06 -0.57
CA LEU A 50 5.55 10.74 0.05
C LEU A 50 5.62 10.84 1.58
N ILE A 51 6.46 11.72 2.12
CA ILE A 51 6.60 11.90 3.58
C ILE A 51 5.26 12.30 4.20
N ARG A 52 4.55 13.26 3.60
CA ARG A 52 3.23 13.68 4.09
C ARG A 52 2.19 12.57 3.98
N THR A 53 2.16 11.83 2.87
CA THR A 53 1.25 10.69 2.69
C THR A 53 1.52 9.60 3.73
N HIS A 54 2.79 9.28 3.99
CA HIS A 54 3.19 8.32 5.02
C HIS A 54 2.72 8.74 6.42
N ASP A 55 2.89 10.00 6.80
CA ASP A 55 2.40 10.53 8.08
C ASP A 55 0.87 10.40 8.22
N GLN A 56 0.12 10.75 7.18
CA GLN A 56 -1.35 10.62 7.19
C GLN A 56 -1.81 9.16 7.28
N LEU A 57 -1.16 8.26 6.53
CA LEU A 57 -1.45 6.82 6.60
C LEU A 57 -1.12 6.25 8.00
N THR A 58 0.01 6.65 8.59
CA THR A 58 0.41 6.23 9.93
C THR A 58 -0.64 6.62 10.97
N LYS A 59 -1.07 7.89 10.97
CA LYS A 59 -2.12 8.40 11.86
C LYS A 59 -3.44 7.67 11.71
N MET A 60 -3.83 7.35 10.47
CA MET A 60 -5.05 6.59 10.20
C MET A 60 -4.96 5.17 10.75
N ILE A 61 -3.84 4.48 10.53
CA ILE A 61 -3.61 3.13 11.06
C ILE A 61 -3.58 3.15 12.59
N ASP A 62 -2.87 4.11 13.20
CA ASP A 62 -2.81 4.26 14.67
C ASP A 62 -4.22 4.43 15.26
N LYS A 63 -5.07 5.24 14.61
CA LYS A 63 -6.46 5.40 15.00
C LYS A 63 -7.23 4.08 14.89
N MET A 64 -7.09 3.34 13.78
CA MET A 64 -7.75 2.04 13.61
C MET A 64 -7.29 1.01 14.65
N VAL A 65 -6.04 1.08 15.10
CA VAL A 65 -5.52 0.23 16.19
C VAL A 65 -6.14 0.63 17.53
N ALA A 66 -6.17 1.93 17.84
CA ALA A 66 -6.78 2.44 19.06
C ALA A 66 -8.27 2.12 19.13
N ASP A 67 -8.96 2.17 18.00
CA ASP A 67 -10.39 1.84 17.87
C ASP A 67 -10.64 0.30 17.85
N GLY A 68 -9.59 -0.53 17.92
CA GLY A 68 -9.68 -1.99 17.95
C GLY A 68 -10.01 -2.67 16.62
N ILE A 69 -9.93 -1.93 15.50
CA ILE A 69 -10.21 -2.43 14.14
C ILE A 69 -9.03 -3.23 13.60
N LEU A 70 -7.80 -2.78 13.87
CA LEU A 70 -6.57 -3.44 13.43
C LEU A 70 -5.73 -3.86 14.64
N THR A 71 -5.06 -5.00 14.53
CA THR A 71 -4.00 -5.42 15.46
C THR A 71 -2.65 -5.28 14.76
N ARG A 72 -1.70 -4.56 15.36
CA ARG A 72 -0.32 -4.58 14.89
C ARG A 72 0.34 -5.87 15.35
N ASN A 73 0.90 -6.63 14.42
CA ASN A 73 1.85 -7.67 14.78
C ASN A 73 3.04 -6.97 15.45
N ALA A 74 3.46 -7.47 16.61
CA ALA A 74 4.69 -6.99 17.23
C ALA A 74 5.84 -7.16 16.23
N PRO A 75 6.74 -6.15 16.08
CA PRO A 75 7.92 -6.33 15.25
C PRO A 75 8.69 -7.58 15.74
N PRO A 76 9.22 -8.41 14.84
CA PRO A 76 10.04 -9.54 15.25
C PRO A 76 11.16 -9.03 16.15
N SER A 77 11.23 -9.56 17.37
CA SER A 77 12.32 -9.30 18.30
C SER A 77 13.60 -9.86 17.69
N ASN A 78 14.43 -8.99 17.13
CA ASN A 78 15.80 -9.30 16.72
C ASN A 78 16.72 -9.31 17.95
#